data_AF-A0A5R9FM86-F1
#
_entry.id   AF-A0A5R9FM86-F1
#
_cell.length_a   1.000
_cell.length_b   1.000
_cell.length_c   1.000
_cell.angle_alpha   90.00
_cell.angle_beta   90.00
_cell.angle_gamma   90.00
#
_symmetry.space_group_name_H-M   'P 1'
#
loop_
_entity.id
_entity.type
_entity.pdbx_description
1 polymer ?
#
loop_
_entity_poly.entity_id
_entity_poly.type
_entity_poly.pdbx_seq_one_letter_code
_entity_poly.pdbx_strand_id
1 'polypeptide(L)'
;MELSEAVPAPAAWAEIPNAETHLPGAAFVVAVIPDEDPSLEPTVHIHSHDEHVIPYEIMRWFMEQIAEQVERCRLAFEQGAPEAVE
;
A
#
# COMPACT_ATOMS: atom_id res chain seq x y z
N MET A 1 -2.01 1.27 -2.45
CA MET A 1 -1.04 0.74 -1.47
C MET A 1 -1.01 -0.78 -1.61
N GLU A 2 0.13 -1.43 -1.42
CA GLU A 2 0.25 -2.89 -1.62
C GLU A 2 1.02 -3.57 -0.49
N LEU A 3 0.71 -4.85 -0.31
CA LEU A 3 1.44 -5.80 0.52
C LEU A 3 1.99 -6.89 -0.40
N SER A 4 3.33 -6.99 -0.44
CA SER A 4 4.06 -7.81 -1.39
C SER A 4 4.99 -8.78 -0.66
N GLU A 5 5.28 -9.92 -1.28
CA GLU A 5 6.21 -10.89 -0.70
C GLU A 5 7.61 -10.28 -0.59
N ALA A 6 8.28 -10.45 0.55
CA ALA A 6 9.66 -10.01 0.71
C ALA A 6 10.60 -11.06 0.09
N VAL A 7 11.10 -10.80 -1.11
CA VAL A 7 12.00 -11.71 -1.83
C VAL A 7 13.45 -11.32 -1.51
N PRO A 8 14.35 -12.29 -1.25
CA PRO A 8 15.76 -11.98 -1.00
C PRO A 8 16.37 -11.15 -2.13
N ALA A 9 17.12 -10.11 -1.77
CA ALA A 9 17.84 -9.30 -2.73
C ALA A 9 18.93 -10.14 -3.44
N PRO A 10 19.37 -9.75 -4.65
CA PRO A 10 20.40 -10.47 -5.37
C PRO A 10 21.68 -10.63 -4.55
N ALA A 11 22.27 -11.83 -4.54
CA ALA A 11 23.49 -12.11 -3.77
C ALA A 11 24.67 -11.18 -4.11
N ALA A 12 24.70 -10.64 -5.35
CA ALA A 12 25.68 -9.65 -5.78
C ALA A 12 25.64 -8.34 -4.97
N TRP A 13 24.56 -8.06 -4.25
CA TRP A 13 24.40 -6.85 -3.43
C TRP A 13 24.95 -7.02 -2.01
N ALA A 14 25.38 -8.23 -1.62
CA ALA A 14 25.88 -8.50 -0.28
C ALA A 14 27.15 -7.69 0.10
N GLU A 15 27.93 -7.27 -0.90
CA GLU A 15 29.14 -6.46 -0.71
C GLU A 15 28.86 -4.95 -0.75
N ILE A 16 27.64 -4.53 -1.07
CA ILE A 16 27.26 -3.12 -1.15
C ILE A 16 26.85 -2.66 0.26
N PRO A 17 27.54 -1.65 0.84
CA PRO A 17 27.19 -1.17 2.16
C PRO A 17 25.79 -0.54 2.18
N ASN A 18 24.98 -0.92 3.16
CA ASN A 18 23.59 -0.48 3.34
C ASN A 18 22.63 -0.86 2.19
N ALA A 19 22.98 -1.85 1.36
CA ALA A 19 22.01 -2.39 0.41
C ALA A 19 20.86 -3.09 1.12
N GLU A 20 19.67 -3.01 0.53
CA GLU A 20 18.51 -3.74 1.03
C GLU A 20 18.75 -5.25 0.93
N THR A 21 18.31 -5.98 1.96
CA THR A 21 18.45 -7.44 2.02
C THR A 21 17.29 -8.16 1.34
N HIS A 22 16.17 -7.47 1.15
CA HIS A 22 14.96 -7.97 0.52
C HIS A 22 14.39 -6.90 -0.41
N LEU A 23 13.72 -7.33 -1.46
CA LEU A 23 13.02 -6.50 -2.41
C LEU A 23 11.53 -6.91 -2.45
N PRO A 24 10.62 -6.00 -2.82
CA PRO A 24 9.23 -6.36 -3.05
C PRO A 24 9.13 -7.33 -4.22
N GLY A 25 8.56 -8.50 -3.95
CA GLY A 25 8.17 -9.51 -4.92
C GLY A 25 6.75 -9.27 -5.43
N ALA A 26 6.02 -10.35 -5.69
CA ALA A 26 4.65 -10.25 -6.15
C ALA A 26 3.74 -9.66 -5.07
N ALA A 27 2.92 -8.68 -5.46
CA ALA A 27 1.84 -8.16 -4.61
C ALA A 27 0.73 -9.20 -4.48
N PHE A 28 0.34 -9.51 -3.25
CA PHE A 28 -0.74 -10.46 -2.96
C PHE A 28 -1.93 -9.79 -2.26
N VAL A 29 -1.75 -8.59 -1.69
CA VAL A 29 -2.87 -7.70 -1.31
C VAL A 29 -2.62 -6.31 -1.87
N VAL A 30 -3.63 -5.73 -2.51
CA VAL A 30 -3.60 -4.36 -3.05
C VAL A 30 -4.80 -3.60 -2.53
N ALA A 31 -4.56 -2.48 -1.86
CA ALA A 31 -5.58 -1.52 -1.50
C ALA A 31 -5.61 -0.38 -2.52
N VAL A 32 -6.78 -0.20 -3.14
CA VAL A 32 -7.07 0.90 -4.05
C VAL A 32 -7.83 1.96 -3.27
N ILE A 33 -7.24 3.14 -3.20
CA ILE A 33 -7.79 4.30 -2.49
C ILE A 33 -8.10 5.34 -3.57
N PRO A 34 -9.37 5.68 -3.78
CA PRO A 34 -9.75 6.66 -4.78
C PRO A 34 -9.34 8.05 -4.28
N ASP A 35 -8.26 8.58 -4.84
CA ASP A 35 -7.75 9.92 -4.56
C ASP A 35 -8.46 10.99 -5.41
N GLU A 36 -9.04 10.59 -6.54
CA GLU A 36 -9.84 11.43 -7.43
C GLU A 36 -11.24 11.78 -6.89
N ASP A 37 -11.84 10.85 -6.13
CA ASP A 37 -13.15 11.01 -5.51
C ASP A 37 -13.17 10.34 -4.13
N PRO A 38 -13.01 11.10 -3.03
CA PRO A 38 -12.96 10.56 -1.67
C PRO A 38 -14.32 10.02 -1.17
N SER A 39 -15.40 10.19 -1.94
CA SER A 39 -16.72 9.62 -1.62
C SER A 39 -16.84 8.15 -2.02
N LEU A 40 -15.97 7.67 -2.90
CA LEU A 40 -15.88 6.27 -3.27
C LEU A 40 -15.27 5.43 -2.13
N GLU A 41 -15.78 4.22 -1.97
CA GLU A 41 -15.26 3.32 -0.93
C GLU A 41 -13.88 2.77 -1.33
N PRO A 42 -12.88 2.80 -0.42
CA PRO A 42 -11.60 2.14 -0.66
C PRO A 42 -11.81 0.62 -0.77
N THR A 43 -11.11 0.00 -1.70
CA THR A 43 -11.25 -1.44 -1.98
C THR A 43 -9.94 -2.16 -1.70
N VAL A 44 -10.04 -3.40 -1.21
CA VAL A 44 -8.89 -4.27 -0.96
C VAL A 44 -9.02 -5.53 -1.82
N HIS A 45 -8.08 -5.72 -2.72
CA HIS A 45 -7.99 -6.85 -3.62
C HIS A 45 -6.96 -7.85 -3.09
N ILE A 46 -7.34 -9.11 -2.99
CA ILE A 46 -6.45 -10.19 -2.56
C ILE A 46 -6.14 -11.06 -3.78
N HIS A 47 -4.91 -10.96 -4.27
CA HIS A 47 -4.40 -11.69 -5.43
C HIS A 47 -3.55 -12.87 -4.94
N SER A 48 -4.21 -13.90 -4.39
CA SER A 48 -3.55 -15.11 -3.91
C SER A 48 -3.59 -16.18 -5.01
N HIS A 49 -2.45 -16.53 -5.61
CA HIS A 49 -2.34 -17.77 -6.42
C HIS A 49 -2.17 -19.01 -5.51
N ASP A 50 -1.51 -18.84 -4.37
CA ASP A 50 -1.28 -19.84 -3.30
C ASP A 50 -1.85 -19.34 -1.96
N GLU A 51 -1.93 -20.19 -0.94
CA GLU A 51 -2.32 -19.77 0.42
C GLU A 51 -1.23 -18.89 1.05
N HIS A 52 -1.48 -17.59 1.20
CA HIS A 52 -0.60 -16.69 1.95
C HIS A 52 -1.02 -16.59 3.41
N VAL A 53 -0.15 -17.05 4.31
CA VAL A 53 -0.32 -16.87 5.75
C VAL A 53 0.25 -15.51 6.15
N ILE A 54 -0.64 -14.54 6.34
CA ILE A 54 -0.27 -13.19 6.79
C ILE A 54 -0.39 -13.13 8.31
N PRO A 55 0.69 -12.84 9.05
CA PRO A 55 0.59 -12.65 10.50
C PRO A 55 -0.40 -11.53 10.83
N TYR A 56 -1.22 -11.74 11.86
CA TYR A 56 -2.26 -10.78 12.25
C TYR A 56 -1.73 -9.36 12.42
N GLU A 57 -0.58 -9.20 13.09
CA GLU A 57 0.03 -7.88 13.31
C GLU A 57 0.38 -7.15 12.01
N ILE A 58 0.76 -7.89 10.95
CA ILE A 58 1.06 -7.31 9.63
C ILE A 58 -0.22 -6.87 8.94
N MET A 59 -1.26 -7.71 8.95
CA MET A 59 -2.57 -7.34 8.39
C MET A 59 -3.17 -6.14 9.11
N ARG A 60 -3.08 -6.12 10.44
CA ARG A 60 -3.53 -5.01 11.27
C ARG A 60 -2.80 -3.72 10.91
N TRP A 61 -1.47 -3.75 10.91
CA TRP A 61 -0.65 -2.60 10.51
C TRP A 61 -0.99 -2.11 9.10
N PHE A 62 -1.18 -3.02 8.14
CA PHE A 62 -1.53 -2.66 6.76
C PHE A 62 -2.89 -1.94 6.68
N MET A 63 -3.89 -2.43 7.40
CA MET A 63 -5.20 -1.76 7.49
C MET A 63 -5.11 -0.39 8.16
N GLU A 64 -4.26 -0.23 9.18
CA GLU A 64 -3.98 1.08 9.82
C GLU A 64 -3.35 2.04 8.81
N GLN A 65 -2.42 1.57 7.98
CA GLN A 65 -1.82 2.37 6.92
C GLN A 65 -2.84 2.80 5.86
N ILE A 66 -3.74 1.90 5.42
CA ILE A 66 -4.82 2.25 4.49
C ILE A 66 -5.72 3.34 5.08
N ALA A 67 -6.10 3.21 6.35
CA ALA A 67 -6.94 4.20 7.02
C ALA A 67 -6.28 5.58 7.05
N GLU A 68 -4.97 5.65 7.34
CA GLU A 68 -4.21 6.91 7.29
C GLU A 68 -4.19 7.50 5.86
N GLN A 69 -3.97 6.68 4.83
CA GLN A 69 -3.97 7.15 3.45
C GLN A 69 -5.35 7.70 3.02
N VAL A 70 -6.43 7.02 3.37
CA VAL A 70 -7.81 7.48 3.07
C VAL A 70 -8.07 8.84 3.69
N GLU A 71 -7.69 9.02 4.96
CA GLU A 71 -7.84 10.30 5.66
C GLU A 71 -7.01 11.39 4.98
N ARG A 72 -5.76 11.08 4.60
CA ARG A 72 -4.91 12.03 3.86
C ARG A 72 -5.49 12.42 2.51
N CYS A 73 -6.05 11.48 1.75
CA CYS A 73 -6.72 11.76 0.47
C CYS A 73 -7.95 12.64 0.66
N ARG A 74 -8.77 12.39 1.68
CA ARG A 74 -9.93 13.21 2.04
C ARG A 74 -9.53 14.66 2.33
N LEU A 75 -8.57 14.83 3.24
CA LEU A 75 -8.06 16.16 3.60
C LEU A 75 -7.43 16.89 2.42
N ALA A 76 -6.74 16.17 1.53
CA ALA A 76 -6.14 16.75 0.34
C ALA A 76 -7.20 17.18 -0.68
N PHE A 77 -8.29 16.43 -0.84
CA PHE A 77 -9.42 16.82 -1.69
C PHE A 77 -10.14 18.06 -1.17
N GLU A 78 -10.39 18.14 0.15
CA GLU A 78 -11.00 19.32 0.78
C GLU A 78 -10.13 20.58 0.63
N GLN A 79 -8.80 20.44 0.66
CA GLN A 79 -7.85 21.55 0.47
C GLN A 79 -7.56 21.87 -1.00
N GLY A 80 -7.75 20.90 -1.89
CA GLY A 80 -7.45 20.97 -3.32
C GLY A 80 -8.65 21.25 -4.21
N ALA A 81 -9.87 21.27 -3.67
CA ALA A 81 -11.04 21.76 -4.39
C ALA A 81 -10.76 23.22 -4.78
N PRO A 82 -10.58 23.55 -6.09
CA PRO A 82 -10.63 24.94 -6.48
C PRO A 82 -11.99 25.45 -6.03
N GLU A 83 -12.03 26.63 -5.42
CA GLU A 83 -13.30 27.34 -5.23
C GLU A 83 -14.07 27.22 -6.54
N ALA A 84 -15.16 26.46 -6.51
CA ALA A 84 -15.99 26.24 -7.67
C ALA A 84 -16.43 27.63 -8.14
N VAL A 85 -15.82 28.08 -9.23
CA VAL A 85 -16.15 29.34 -9.87
C VAL A 85 -17.59 29.22 -10.36
N GLU A 86 -18.45 30.00 -9.70
CA GLU A 86 -19.82 30.46 -10.00
C GLU A 86 -20.60 29.74 -11.12
#